data_AF-A0A3C1CHU2-F1
#
_entry.id   AF-A0A3C1CHU2-F1
#
_cell.length_a   1.000
_cell.length_b   1.000
_cell.length_c   1.000
_cell.angle_alpha   90.00
_cell.angle_beta   90.00
_cell.angle_gamma   90.00
#
_symmetry.space_group_name_H-M   'P 1'
#
loop_
_entity.id
_entity.type
_entity.pdbx_description
1 polymer ?
#
loop_
_entity_poly.entity_id
_entity_poly.type
_entity_poly.pdbx_seq_one_letter_code
_entity_poly.pdbx_strand_id
1 'polypeptide(L)'
;MSDPIHAVTNQAPPLQDYDLYAADRVLRQGVERQGAGWADDELHDVGRRAGSAECIAWGFDANRFPPALRAFDRYGARIDEVEFHPAWHELVSFAVEHGMHGTPWANSRPGAHVARTAAFYLWSQVESGHGCPISMTYASVPTVRHQAELAAVWEPLAESRRYDPGLRPVSDKAGVLLGMAMTERQ
;
A
#
# COMPACT_ATOMS: atom_id res chain seq x y z
N MET A 1 -12.53 42.74 -7.83
CA MET A 1 -12.61 41.49 -8.62
C MET A 1 -13.38 41.82 -9.88
N SER A 2 -12.79 41.63 -11.06
CA SER A 2 -13.47 41.86 -12.34
C SER A 2 -14.59 40.83 -12.53
N ASP A 3 -15.68 41.23 -13.17
CA ASP A 3 -16.74 40.28 -13.57
C ASP A 3 -16.15 39.19 -14.49
N PRO A 4 -16.52 37.91 -14.30
CA PRO A 4 -16.06 36.84 -15.16
C PRO A 4 -16.53 37.05 -16.61
N ILE A 5 -15.60 36.95 -17.56
CA ILE A 5 -15.84 37.19 -18.99
C ILE A 5 -16.75 36.14 -19.66
N HIS A 6 -17.00 35.00 -19.00
CA HIS A 6 -18.02 34.02 -19.37
C HIS A 6 -18.33 33.08 -18.18
N ALA A 7 -19.49 32.43 -18.22
CA ALA A 7 -19.84 31.36 -17.29
C ALA A 7 -19.24 30.01 -17.76
N VAL A 8 -18.54 29.31 -16.87
CA VAL A 8 -18.09 27.94 -17.13
C VAL A 8 -19.26 26.98 -16.92
N THR A 9 -19.65 26.27 -17.98
CA THR A 9 -20.78 25.32 -17.97
C THR A 9 -20.36 23.98 -18.60
N ASN A 10 -21.21 22.96 -18.46
CA ASN A 10 -20.98 21.61 -19.02
C ASN A 10 -19.65 20.96 -18.58
N GLN A 11 -19.29 21.11 -17.31
CA GLN A 11 -18.15 20.39 -16.73
C GLN A 11 -18.66 19.16 -15.98
N ALA A 12 -18.07 18.00 -16.28
CA ALA A 12 -18.33 16.79 -15.51
C ALA A 12 -17.76 16.96 -14.09
N PRO A 13 -18.45 16.47 -13.05
CA PRO A 13 -17.88 16.46 -11.71
C PRO A 13 -16.69 15.47 -11.66
N PRO A 14 -15.74 15.68 -10.74
CA PRO A 14 -14.69 14.70 -10.46
C PRO A 14 -15.28 13.34 -10.09
N LEU A 15 -14.64 12.26 -10.55
CA LEU A 15 -14.99 10.90 -10.17
C LEU A 15 -14.36 10.58 -8.81
N GLN A 16 -15.09 10.85 -7.74
CA GLN A 16 -14.67 10.64 -6.35
C GLN A 16 -15.89 10.35 -5.47
N ASP A 17 -15.64 9.97 -4.22
CA ASP A 17 -16.61 9.70 -3.16
C ASP A 17 -17.58 8.57 -3.53
N TYR A 18 -17.05 7.51 -4.14
CA TYR A 18 -17.79 6.30 -4.52
C TYR A 18 -17.04 5.03 -4.11
N ASP A 19 -17.77 3.91 -4.08
CA ASP A 19 -17.21 2.60 -3.74
C ASP A 19 -16.71 1.89 -5.02
N LEU A 20 -15.38 1.81 -5.18
CA LEU A 20 -14.76 1.15 -6.34
C LEU A 20 -15.11 -0.34 -6.41
N TYR A 21 -15.24 -1.01 -5.26
CA TYR A 21 -15.56 -2.43 -5.21
C TYR A 21 -17.01 -2.66 -5.62
N ALA A 22 -17.94 -1.83 -5.11
CA ALA A 22 -19.35 -1.90 -5.51
C ALA A 22 -19.56 -1.65 -7.01
N ALA A 23 -18.78 -0.73 -7.59
CA ALA A 23 -18.84 -0.38 -9.00
C ALA A 23 -18.26 -1.46 -9.93
N ASP A 24 -17.38 -2.33 -9.43
CA ASP A 24 -16.76 -3.39 -10.21
C ASP A 24 -17.45 -4.76 -10.01
N ARG A 25 -18.50 -4.98 -10.80
CA ARG A 25 -19.23 -6.25 -10.82
C ARG A 25 -18.32 -7.45 -11.12
N VAL A 26 -17.32 -7.29 -11.98
CA VAL A 26 -16.46 -8.41 -12.43
C VAL A 26 -15.54 -8.82 -11.28
N LEU A 27 -14.95 -7.85 -10.59
CA LEU A 27 -14.14 -8.09 -9.40
C LEU A 27 -14.94 -8.80 -8.31
N ARG A 28 -16.14 -8.31 -7.98
CA ARG A 28 -17.01 -8.93 -6.96
C ARG A 28 -17.36 -10.38 -7.28
N GLN A 29 -17.77 -10.66 -8.51
CA GLN A 29 -18.05 -12.02 -8.95
C GLN A 29 -16.79 -12.90 -8.95
N GLY A 30 -15.61 -12.32 -9.22
CA GLY A 30 -14.32 -12.98 -9.10
C GLY A 30 -14.00 -13.39 -7.67
N VAL A 31 -14.16 -12.47 -6.72
CA VAL A 31 -13.93 -12.71 -5.28
C VAL A 31 -14.81 -13.83 -4.76
N GLU A 32 -16.11 -13.77 -5.04
CA GLU A 32 -17.06 -14.81 -4.62
C GLU A 32 -16.70 -16.18 -5.21
N ARG A 33 -16.51 -16.24 -6.54
CA ARG A 33 -16.21 -17.47 -7.27
C ARG A 33 -14.91 -18.14 -6.78
N GLN A 34 -13.94 -17.36 -6.34
CA GLN A 34 -12.63 -17.84 -5.91
C GLN A 34 -12.54 -18.04 -4.38
N GLY A 35 -13.68 -18.12 -3.69
CA GLY A 35 -13.75 -18.50 -2.28
C GLY A 35 -13.37 -17.40 -1.29
N ALA A 36 -13.34 -16.14 -1.73
CA ALA A 36 -13.02 -14.97 -0.91
C ALA A 36 -14.24 -14.10 -0.57
N GLY A 37 -15.46 -14.58 -0.80
CA GLY A 37 -16.71 -13.86 -0.49
C GLY A 37 -16.84 -13.42 0.97
N TRP A 38 -16.12 -14.07 1.87
CA TRP A 38 -16.03 -13.66 3.27
C TRP A 38 -15.34 -12.31 3.52
N ALA A 39 -14.64 -11.77 2.52
CA ALA A 39 -13.97 -10.48 2.57
C ALA A 39 -14.81 -9.34 1.97
N ASP A 40 -16.09 -9.59 1.60
CA ASP A 40 -16.94 -8.60 0.90
C ASP A 40 -17.03 -7.27 1.67
N ASP A 41 -17.26 -7.31 2.99
CA ASP A 41 -17.33 -6.10 3.84
C ASP A 41 -16.00 -5.33 3.86
N GLU A 42 -14.87 -6.02 4.06
CA GLU A 42 -13.52 -5.40 4.07
C GLU A 42 -13.16 -4.81 2.70
N LEU A 43 -13.54 -5.48 1.61
CA LEU A 43 -13.31 -4.99 0.25
C LEU A 43 -14.19 -3.78 -0.10
N HIS A 44 -15.40 -3.72 0.44
CA HIS A 44 -16.25 -2.54 0.40
C HIS A 44 -15.64 -1.35 1.18
N ASP A 45 -15.04 -1.59 2.35
CA ASP A 45 -14.29 -0.57 3.08
C ASP A 45 -13.09 -0.04 2.29
N VAL A 46 -12.27 -0.94 1.73
CA VAL A 46 -11.14 -0.56 0.86
C VAL A 46 -11.65 0.20 -0.37
N GLY A 47 -12.73 -0.27 -1.00
CA GLY A 47 -13.32 0.35 -2.19
C GLY A 47 -13.79 1.78 -1.95
N ARG A 48 -14.45 2.04 -0.82
CA ARG A 48 -14.86 3.41 -0.42
C ARG A 48 -13.69 4.30 -0.10
N ARG A 49 -12.69 3.80 0.62
CA ARG A 49 -11.48 4.58 0.94
C ARG A 49 -10.73 4.94 -0.34
N ALA A 50 -10.53 3.98 -1.24
CA ALA A 50 -9.87 4.19 -2.52
C ALA A 50 -10.59 5.22 -3.41
N GLY A 51 -11.91 5.30 -3.34
CA GLY A 51 -12.69 6.27 -4.11
C GLY A 51 -12.84 7.63 -3.44
N SER A 52 -12.44 7.79 -2.19
CA SER A 52 -12.60 9.06 -1.46
C SER A 52 -11.71 10.16 -2.04
N ALA A 53 -12.22 11.39 -2.04
CA ALA A 53 -11.45 12.56 -2.47
C ALA A 53 -10.12 12.72 -1.68
N GLU A 54 -10.14 12.35 -0.40
CA GLU A 54 -8.96 12.38 0.49
C GLU A 54 -7.85 11.45 -0.02
N CYS A 55 -8.14 10.17 -0.24
CA CYS A 55 -7.13 9.20 -0.65
C CYS A 55 -6.65 9.48 -2.08
N ILE A 56 -7.54 9.94 -2.97
CA ILE A 56 -7.15 10.41 -4.31
C ILE A 56 -6.14 11.57 -4.20
N ALA A 57 -6.36 12.53 -3.28
CA ALA A 57 -5.41 13.61 -3.04
C ALA A 57 -4.06 13.09 -2.51
N TRP A 58 -4.04 12.06 -1.66
CA TRP A 58 -2.79 11.42 -1.23
C TRP A 58 -2.00 10.85 -2.40
N GLY A 59 -2.67 10.21 -3.36
CA GLY A 59 -2.04 9.69 -4.58
C GLY A 59 -1.36 10.80 -5.39
N PHE A 60 -2.05 11.94 -5.56
CA PHE A 60 -1.48 13.12 -6.22
C PHE A 60 -0.29 13.68 -5.45
N ASP A 61 -0.40 13.87 -4.13
CA ASP A 61 0.65 14.47 -3.31
C ASP A 61 1.90 13.57 -3.25
N ALA A 62 1.74 12.26 -3.08
CA ALA A 62 2.86 11.32 -3.06
C ALA A 62 3.68 11.34 -4.36
N ASN A 63 3.04 11.62 -5.50
CA ASN A 63 3.70 11.73 -6.80
C ASN A 63 4.22 13.13 -7.09
N ARG A 64 3.53 14.17 -6.62
CA ARG A 64 3.94 15.57 -6.77
C ARG A 64 5.19 15.89 -5.94
N PHE A 65 5.31 15.26 -4.77
CA PHE A 65 6.41 15.45 -3.83
C PHE A 65 7.27 14.17 -3.73
N PRO A 66 8.17 13.94 -4.70
CA PRO A 66 8.97 12.71 -4.74
C PRO A 66 9.91 12.61 -3.53
N PRO A 67 10.31 11.38 -3.15
CA PRO A 67 11.20 11.18 -2.02
C PRO A 67 12.55 11.85 -2.21
N ALA A 68 13.11 12.36 -1.10
CA ALA A 68 14.40 13.02 -1.08
C ALA A 68 15.43 12.19 -0.31
N LEU A 69 16.55 11.87 -0.96
CA LEU A 69 17.70 11.25 -0.30
C LEU A 69 18.36 12.24 0.66
N ARG A 70 18.41 11.89 1.94
CA ARG A 70 19.15 12.56 3.00
C ARG A 70 20.37 11.70 3.34
N ALA A 71 21.43 11.85 2.55
CA ALA A 71 22.65 11.07 2.76
C ALA A 71 23.44 11.50 4.01
N PHE A 72 23.40 12.79 4.36
CA PHE A 72 24.12 13.37 5.49
C PHE A 72 23.22 14.26 6.34
N ASP A 73 23.52 14.35 7.63
CA ASP A 73 22.91 15.31 8.54
C ASP A 73 23.55 16.72 8.43
N ARG A 74 23.06 17.66 9.25
CA ARG A 74 23.54 19.04 9.25
C ARG A 74 24.99 19.22 9.72
N TYR A 75 25.59 18.19 10.32
CA TYR A 75 26.97 18.20 10.82
C TYR A 75 27.93 17.46 9.88
N GLY A 76 27.43 16.89 8.79
CA GLY A 76 28.21 16.09 7.83
C GLY A 76 28.37 14.62 8.23
N ALA A 77 27.65 14.13 9.25
CA ALA A 77 27.59 12.71 9.55
C ALA A 77 26.67 11.99 8.55
N ARG A 78 27.07 10.81 8.10
CA ARG A 78 26.28 10.01 7.15
C ARG A 78 25.08 9.36 7.86
N ILE A 79 23.89 9.45 7.25
CA ILE A 79 22.63 8.88 7.79
C ILE A 79 21.88 7.96 6.81
N ASP A 80 22.10 8.12 5.49
CA ASP A 80 21.50 7.27 4.43
C ASP A 80 19.96 7.10 4.50
N GLU A 81 19.24 8.17 4.86
CA GLU A 81 17.78 8.14 4.98
C GLU A 81 17.07 8.66 3.73
N VAL A 82 15.82 8.25 3.53
CA VAL A 82 14.96 8.77 2.46
C VAL A 82 13.72 9.37 3.10
N GLU A 83 13.52 10.67 2.86
CA GLU A 83 12.39 11.43 3.35
C GLU A 83 11.24 11.36 2.34
N PHE A 84 10.03 11.02 2.81
CA PHE A 84 8.83 10.95 2.00
C PHE A 84 7.80 12.00 2.46
N HIS A 85 6.93 12.42 1.54
CA HIS A 85 5.77 13.23 1.89
C HIS A 85 4.81 12.43 2.80
N PRO A 86 4.12 13.05 3.79
CA PRO A 86 3.19 12.34 4.68
C PRO A 86 2.14 11.48 3.97
N ALA A 87 1.64 11.92 2.81
CA ALA A 87 0.71 11.15 1.98
C ALA A 87 1.22 9.75 1.61
N TRP A 88 2.52 9.59 1.40
CA TRP A 88 3.12 8.27 1.16
C TRP A 88 2.96 7.35 2.37
N HIS A 89 3.18 7.88 3.57
CA HIS A 89 3.05 7.11 4.81
C HIS A 89 1.60 6.70 5.05
N GLU A 90 0.62 7.54 4.72
CA GLU A 90 -0.81 7.18 4.77
C GLU A 90 -1.15 6.03 3.80
N LEU A 91 -0.65 6.10 2.55
CA LEU A 91 -0.85 5.06 1.54
C LEU A 91 -0.27 3.71 1.98
N VAL A 92 0.94 3.72 2.54
CA VAL A 92 1.61 2.51 3.03
C VAL A 92 0.96 1.99 4.31
N SER A 93 0.59 2.87 5.25
CA SER A 93 -0.08 2.47 6.50
C SER A 93 -1.39 1.75 6.19
N PHE A 94 -2.21 2.33 5.33
CA PHE A 94 -3.48 1.73 4.94
C PHE A 94 -3.31 0.34 4.31
N ALA A 95 -2.35 0.19 3.39
CA ALA A 95 -2.06 -1.09 2.75
C ALA A 95 -1.54 -2.13 3.76
N VAL A 96 -0.75 -1.72 4.74
CA VAL A 96 -0.23 -2.58 5.81
C VAL A 96 -1.33 -3.01 6.78
N GLU A 97 -2.18 -2.09 7.22
CA GLU A 97 -3.31 -2.34 8.11
C GLU A 97 -4.34 -3.32 7.52
N HIS A 98 -4.59 -3.21 6.21
CA HIS A 98 -5.42 -4.15 5.44
C HIS A 98 -4.65 -5.41 5.00
N GLY A 99 -3.44 -5.63 5.52
CA GLY A 99 -2.68 -6.86 5.37
C GLY A 99 -2.16 -7.14 3.96
N MET A 100 -2.17 -6.14 3.06
CA MET A 100 -1.81 -6.33 1.65
C MET A 100 -0.35 -6.75 1.44
N HIS A 101 0.51 -6.45 2.41
CA HIS A 101 1.96 -6.65 2.33
C HIS A 101 2.45 -8.03 2.80
N GLY A 102 1.64 -8.84 3.49
CA GLY A 102 2.14 -10.14 3.98
C GLY A 102 1.16 -10.98 4.81
N THR A 103 0.12 -10.40 5.41
CA THR A 103 -0.83 -11.13 6.27
C THR A 103 -1.45 -12.41 5.68
N PRO A 104 -1.70 -12.56 4.36
CA PRO A 104 -2.21 -13.82 3.83
C PRO A 104 -1.34 -15.04 4.14
N TRP A 105 -0.04 -14.87 4.37
CA TRP A 105 0.87 -15.97 4.69
C TRP A 105 0.64 -16.56 6.08
N ALA A 106 0.04 -15.79 7.00
CA ALA A 106 -0.42 -16.21 8.32
C ALA A 106 -1.88 -16.71 8.34
N ASN A 107 -2.62 -16.53 7.24
CA ASN A 107 -4.05 -16.78 7.19
C ASN A 107 -4.35 -18.07 6.41
N SER A 108 -4.71 -19.13 7.14
CA SER A 108 -5.06 -20.43 6.56
C SER A 108 -6.45 -20.48 5.91
N ARG A 109 -7.23 -19.39 5.96
CA ARG A 109 -8.56 -19.33 5.37
C ARG A 109 -8.49 -19.45 3.84
N PRO A 110 -9.25 -20.37 3.21
CA PRO A 110 -9.36 -20.41 1.75
C PRO A 110 -9.72 -19.05 1.18
N GLY A 111 -9.05 -18.66 0.09
CA GLY A 111 -9.25 -17.35 -0.54
C GLY A 111 -8.48 -16.18 0.09
N ALA A 112 -7.65 -16.37 1.12
CA ALA A 112 -6.86 -15.26 1.73
C ALA A 112 -6.01 -14.48 0.70
N HIS A 113 -5.34 -15.18 -0.21
CA HIS A 113 -4.56 -14.54 -1.28
C HIS A 113 -5.45 -13.86 -2.32
N VAL A 114 -6.67 -14.36 -2.55
CA VAL A 114 -7.65 -13.74 -3.45
C VAL A 114 -8.18 -12.44 -2.84
N ALA A 115 -8.56 -12.45 -1.56
CA ALA A 115 -8.99 -11.26 -0.83
C ALA A 115 -7.89 -10.19 -0.85
N ARG A 116 -6.64 -10.56 -0.54
CA ARG A 116 -5.49 -9.65 -0.64
C ARG A 116 -5.30 -9.11 -2.06
N THR A 117 -5.47 -9.94 -3.07
CA THR A 117 -5.34 -9.51 -4.47
C THR A 117 -6.39 -8.47 -4.83
N ALA A 118 -7.65 -8.67 -4.42
CA ALA A 118 -8.72 -7.72 -4.65
C ALA A 118 -8.49 -6.40 -3.89
N ALA A 119 -8.10 -6.46 -2.61
CA ALA A 119 -7.77 -5.27 -1.83
C ALA A 119 -6.60 -4.48 -2.45
N PHE A 120 -5.53 -5.17 -2.83
CA PHE A 120 -4.37 -4.57 -3.48
C PHE A 120 -4.71 -3.97 -4.85
N TYR A 121 -5.57 -4.63 -5.64
CA TYR A 121 -6.06 -4.10 -6.91
C TYR A 121 -6.84 -2.80 -6.72
N LEU A 122 -7.78 -2.74 -5.77
CA LEU A 122 -8.57 -1.54 -5.47
C LEU A 122 -7.66 -0.40 -5.02
N TRP A 123 -6.74 -0.67 -4.08
CA TRP A 123 -5.87 0.35 -3.51
C TRP A 123 -4.83 0.88 -4.52
N SER A 124 -4.39 0.03 -5.46
CA SER A 124 -3.50 0.43 -6.55
C SER A 124 -4.14 1.40 -7.55
N GLN A 125 -5.47 1.57 -7.54
CA GLN A 125 -6.15 2.57 -8.37
C GLN A 125 -5.97 4.00 -7.82
N VAL A 126 -5.62 4.14 -6.54
CA VAL A 126 -5.28 5.43 -5.92
C VAL A 126 -3.87 5.87 -6.32
N GLU A 127 -2.91 4.96 -6.16
CA GLU A 127 -1.49 5.24 -6.32
C GLU A 127 -0.73 3.91 -6.50
N SER A 128 0.26 3.84 -7.39
CA SER A 128 0.94 2.57 -7.72
C SER A 128 2.36 2.44 -7.14
N GLY A 129 3.05 3.55 -6.87
CA GLY A 129 4.41 3.57 -6.34
C GLY A 129 4.54 2.90 -4.97
N HIS A 130 3.59 3.13 -4.06
CA HIS A 130 3.57 2.50 -2.74
C HIS A 130 3.33 0.99 -2.83
N GLY A 131 2.76 0.51 -3.94
CA GLY A 131 2.60 -0.91 -4.22
C GLY A 131 3.94 -1.66 -4.35
N CYS A 132 5.04 -0.96 -4.63
CA CYS A 132 6.38 -1.54 -4.74
C CYS A 132 6.83 -2.23 -3.42
N PRO A 133 6.97 -1.53 -2.28
CA PRO A 133 7.33 -2.19 -1.02
C PRO A 133 6.28 -3.21 -0.53
N ILE A 134 4.99 -2.97 -0.80
CA ILE A 134 3.90 -3.88 -0.40
C ILE A 134 4.02 -5.22 -1.15
N SER A 135 4.27 -5.18 -2.46
CA SER A 135 4.41 -6.38 -3.29
C SER A 135 5.72 -7.14 -3.01
N MET A 136 6.83 -6.43 -2.84
CA MET A 136 8.12 -7.06 -2.49
C MET A 136 8.06 -7.76 -1.14
N THR A 137 7.45 -7.12 -0.13
CA THR A 137 7.28 -7.74 1.18
C THR A 137 6.47 -9.03 1.07
N TYR A 138 5.34 -8.98 0.37
CA TYR A 138 4.48 -10.15 0.17
C TYR A 138 5.23 -11.29 -0.56
N ALA A 139 6.00 -10.96 -1.59
CA ALA A 139 6.73 -11.96 -2.37
C ALA A 139 7.97 -12.53 -1.65
N SER A 140 8.49 -11.83 -0.65
CA SER A 140 9.69 -12.25 0.09
C SER A 140 9.43 -13.38 1.10
N VAL A 141 8.21 -13.51 1.63
CA VAL A 141 7.91 -14.47 2.71
C VAL A 141 8.25 -15.93 2.34
N PRO A 142 7.86 -16.46 1.16
CA PRO A 142 8.28 -17.80 0.74
C PRO A 142 9.80 -17.98 0.68
N THR A 143 10.53 -16.95 0.24
CA THR A 143 11.99 -16.99 0.15
C THR A 143 12.64 -17.07 1.53
N VAL A 144 12.17 -16.28 2.48
CA VAL A 144 12.70 -16.26 3.86
C VAL A 144 12.49 -17.61 4.55
N ARG A 145 11.38 -18.31 4.26
CA ARG A 145 11.10 -19.66 4.79
C ARG A 145 12.13 -20.73 4.41
N HIS A 146 12.99 -20.48 3.42
CA HIS A 146 14.11 -21.39 3.11
C HIS A 146 15.22 -21.38 4.17
N GLN A 147 15.22 -20.41 5.10
CA GLN A 147 16.14 -20.34 6.24
C GLN A 147 15.34 -20.15 7.53
N ALA A 148 15.18 -21.22 8.31
CA ALA A 148 14.27 -21.27 9.45
C ALA A 148 14.60 -20.22 10.52
N GLU A 149 15.88 -19.95 10.75
CA GLU A 149 16.39 -18.95 11.67
C GLU A 149 16.02 -17.52 11.25
N LEU A 150 15.96 -17.23 9.95
CA LEU A 150 15.50 -15.94 9.43
C LEU A 150 13.97 -15.85 9.48
N ALA A 151 13.27 -16.91 9.09
CA ALA A 151 11.81 -16.95 9.13
C ALA A 151 11.27 -16.69 10.54
N ALA A 152 11.91 -17.25 11.57
CA ALA A 152 11.55 -17.03 12.97
C ALA A 152 11.59 -15.55 13.40
N VAL A 153 12.38 -14.70 12.72
CA VAL A 153 12.51 -13.27 13.02
C VAL A 153 11.66 -12.42 12.08
N TRP A 154 11.76 -12.64 10.77
CA TRP A 154 11.25 -11.72 9.76
C TRP A 154 9.82 -11.97 9.34
N GLU A 155 9.37 -13.23 9.33
CA GLU A 155 8.02 -13.58 8.88
C GLU A 155 6.93 -12.97 9.79
N PRO A 156 7.00 -13.07 11.13
CA PRO A 156 6.02 -12.43 12.01
C PRO A 156 5.94 -10.90 11.82
N LEU A 157 7.07 -10.26 11.51
CA LEU A 157 7.13 -8.82 11.29
C LEU A 157 6.60 -8.41 9.90
N ALA A 158 6.79 -9.25 8.88
CA ALA A 158 6.28 -9.03 7.53
C ALA A 158 4.77 -9.32 7.41
N GLU A 159 4.22 -10.07 8.36
CA GLU A 159 2.78 -10.37 8.46
C GLU A 159 2.01 -9.35 9.33
N SER A 160 2.74 -8.54 10.10
CA SER A 160 2.20 -7.56 11.05
C SER A 160 1.41 -6.46 10.36
N ARG A 161 0.17 -6.23 10.81
CA ARG A 161 -0.70 -5.14 10.32
C ARG A 161 -0.33 -3.75 10.87
N ARG A 162 0.91 -3.53 11.30
CA ARG A 162 1.38 -2.25 11.85
C ARG A 162 2.49 -1.68 10.98
N TYR A 163 2.21 -0.55 10.33
CA TYR A 163 3.24 0.20 9.63
C TYR A 163 4.13 0.92 10.64
N ASP A 164 5.43 0.68 10.53
CA ASP A 164 6.44 1.22 11.44
C ASP A 164 7.55 1.89 10.62
N PRO A 165 7.43 3.20 10.31
CA PRO A 165 8.45 3.93 9.58
C PRO A 165 9.69 4.25 10.45
N GLY A 166 10.81 4.52 9.79
CA GLY A 166 12.05 4.92 10.42
C GLY A 166 13.09 3.80 10.54
N LEU A 167 14.35 4.24 10.63
CA LEU A 167 15.54 3.40 10.71
C LEU A 167 15.84 3.05 12.17
N ARG A 168 15.43 1.85 12.59
CA ARG A 168 15.63 1.34 13.96
C ARG A 168 15.98 -0.16 13.92
N PRO A 169 16.65 -0.69 14.95
CA PRO A 169 16.87 -2.13 15.07
C PRO A 169 15.57 -2.91 14.94
N VAL A 170 15.61 -4.06 14.26
CA VAL A 170 14.44 -4.90 14.01
C VAL A 170 13.73 -5.34 15.30
N SER A 171 14.48 -5.48 16.41
CA SER A 171 13.94 -5.80 17.74
C SER A 171 12.95 -4.77 18.28
N ASP A 172 13.01 -3.54 17.77
CA ASP A 172 12.24 -2.40 18.26
C ASP A 172 11.12 -1.99 17.28
N LYS A 173 10.92 -2.77 16.21
CA LYS A 173 9.93 -2.52 15.16
C LYS A 173 8.68 -3.37 15.37
N ALA A 174 7.52 -2.76 15.15
CA ALA A 174 6.23 -3.45 15.18
C ALA A 174 5.90 -4.19 13.87
N GLY A 175 6.60 -3.87 12.78
CA GLY A 175 6.44 -4.48 11.46
C GLY A 175 7.57 -4.06 10.52
N VAL A 176 7.73 -4.75 9.39
CA VAL A 176 8.80 -4.49 8.42
C VAL A 176 8.29 -4.49 6.98
N LEU A 177 9.03 -3.78 6.13
CA LEU A 177 8.93 -3.90 4.67
C LEU A 177 10.24 -4.50 4.17
N LEU A 178 10.14 -5.46 3.25
CA LEU A 178 11.28 -6.17 2.68
C LEU A 178 11.43 -5.80 1.20
N GLY A 179 12.65 -5.40 0.83
CA GLY A 179 13.01 -5.06 -0.55
C GLY A 179 13.74 -6.19 -1.27
N MET A 180 13.96 -6.02 -2.58
CA MET A 180 14.72 -6.95 -3.41
C MET A 180 15.82 -6.19 -4.16
N ALA A 181 17.07 -6.60 -3.94
CA ALA A 181 18.23 -6.06 -4.64
C ALA A 181 18.81 -7.17 -5.54
N MET A 182 18.49 -7.12 -6.83
CA MET A 182 18.92 -8.13 -7.82
C MET A 182 19.69 -7.49 -8.98
N THR A 183 19.26 -6.31 -9.43
CA THR A 183 19.85 -5.63 -10.59
C THR A 183 21.24 -5.07 -10.26
N GLU A 184 22.21 -5.41 -11.10
CA GLU A 184 23.57 -4.87 -11.06
C GLU A 184 23.92 -4.18 -12.41
N ARG A 185 25.14 -3.65 -12.56
CA ARG A 185 25.52 -2.76 -13.68
C ARG A 185 26.03 -3.46 -14.95
N GLN A 186 26.56 -4.68 -14.84
CA GLN A 186 27.19 -5.46 -15.93
C GLN A 186 26.20 -5.87 -17.02
#